data_AF-A0AAN4ZA96-F1
#
_entry.id   AF-A0AAN4ZA96-F1
#
_cell.length_a   1.000
_cell.length_b   1.000
_cell.length_c   1.000
_cell.angle_alpha   90.00
_cell.angle_beta   90.00
_cell.angle_gamma   90.00
#
_symmetry.space_group_name_H-M   'P 1'
#
loop_
_entity.id
_entity.type
_entity.pdbx_description
1 polymer ?
#
loop_
_entity_poly.entity_id
_entity_poly.type
_entity_poly.pdbx_seq_one_letter_code
_entity_poly.pdbx_strand_id
1 'polypeptide(L)'
;LALIAGQFPQGVLLHYIPNLSVYRYQKARRIARSGKFYPMTVDHQIYERYDTIAVNGLISLITSPLVLMGLPWGEKTVTTSSGEVLTIPNTVRMMSQAEIVRQFPLFMAAQGEGDHTLSPSSIIRLLNSLPATASHSMTCVDSFLAKANYAFEDLLRIVDRLHEMAILNKDAKIDWRNNILEDQLYLKTDFKLHLKHEPLIANHCLTFALSDPDDPAFRKTEDHQHTEQCPRCTHLSKSFTELLEVIADASAASTSDSMKKELAEMHFRVKSHQEIIKRQRNHEIRAAFTSLEREGIIDKMENRQCLVTTEFATKFLSAY
;
A
#
# COMPACT_ATOMS: atom_id res chain seq x y z
N LEU A 1 2.20 6.20 -54.93
CA LEU A 1 1.64 4.92 -55.43
C LEU A 1 0.11 4.91 -55.52
N ALA A 2 -0.66 5.21 -54.47
CA ALA A 2 -2.14 5.20 -54.54
C ALA A 2 -2.73 6.16 -55.59
N LEU A 3 -2.09 7.30 -55.84
CA LEU A 3 -2.48 8.26 -56.89
C LEU A 3 -2.41 7.67 -58.32
N ILE A 4 -1.47 6.75 -58.57
CA ILE A 4 -1.17 6.23 -59.91
C ILE A 4 -1.62 4.77 -60.12
N ALA A 5 -1.80 4.00 -59.04
CA ALA A 5 -2.19 2.60 -59.09
C ALA A 5 -3.63 2.35 -59.60
N GLY A 6 -4.48 3.38 -59.60
CA GLY A 6 -5.81 3.34 -60.22
C GLY A 6 -5.80 3.54 -61.74
N GLN A 7 -4.75 4.17 -62.27
CA GLN A 7 -4.66 4.60 -63.67
C GLN A 7 -3.81 3.64 -64.52
N PHE A 8 -2.83 2.95 -63.92
CA PHE A 8 -1.90 2.10 -64.65
C PHE A 8 -1.85 0.65 -64.09
N PRO A 9 -1.69 -0.36 -64.97
CA PRO A 9 -1.52 -1.75 -64.56
C PRO A 9 -0.16 -1.96 -63.88
N GLN A 10 -0.08 -2.98 -63.00
CA GLN A 10 1.10 -3.23 -62.18
C GLN A 10 2.38 -3.40 -63.00
N GLY A 11 2.31 -4.08 -64.16
CA GLY A 11 3.48 -4.32 -65.02
C GLY A 11 4.14 -3.02 -65.48
N VAL A 12 3.35 -2.01 -65.83
CA VAL A 12 3.85 -0.69 -66.23
C VAL A 12 4.51 0.00 -65.04
N LEU A 13 3.89 -0.06 -63.86
CA LEU A 13 4.44 0.57 -62.65
C LEU A 13 5.71 -0.12 -62.15
N LEU A 14 5.92 -1.39 -62.46
CA LEU A 14 7.13 -2.14 -62.09
C LEU A 14 8.38 -1.63 -62.81
N HIS A 15 8.22 -1.05 -64.01
CA HIS A 15 9.33 -0.43 -64.75
C HIS A 15 9.82 0.87 -64.08
N TYR A 16 8.91 1.62 -63.45
CA TYR A 16 9.23 2.89 -62.78
C TYR A 16 9.48 2.73 -61.27
N ILE A 17 8.95 1.66 -60.67
CA ILE A 17 9.08 1.34 -59.25
C ILE A 17 9.56 -0.12 -59.14
N PRO A 18 10.88 -0.34 -59.24
CA PRO A 18 11.45 -1.66 -59.07
C PRO A 18 11.10 -2.22 -57.67
N ASN A 19 10.86 -3.52 -57.58
CA ASN A 19 10.41 -4.23 -56.37
C ASN A 19 8.99 -3.86 -55.87
N LEU A 20 8.12 -3.35 -56.75
CA LEU A 20 6.71 -3.16 -56.41
C LEU A 20 5.98 -4.50 -56.26
N SER A 21 5.78 -4.94 -55.01
CA SER A 21 5.04 -6.17 -54.72
C SER A 21 3.56 -6.07 -55.12
N VAL A 22 2.99 -7.21 -55.51
CA VAL A 22 1.55 -7.34 -55.85
C VAL A 22 0.68 -6.83 -54.70
N TYR A 23 1.07 -7.16 -53.46
CA TYR A 23 0.38 -6.69 -52.26
C TYR A 23 0.36 -5.16 -52.14
N ARG A 24 1.51 -4.50 -52.32
CA ARG A 24 1.60 -3.02 -52.27
C ARG A 24 0.80 -2.36 -53.38
N TYR A 25 0.82 -2.93 -54.60
CA TYR A 25 0.02 -2.44 -55.72
C TYR A 25 -1.49 -2.58 -55.47
N GLN A 26 -1.96 -3.75 -55.03
CA GLN A 26 -3.38 -3.98 -54.75
C GLN A 26 -3.90 -3.11 -53.60
N LYS A 27 -3.10 -2.95 -52.54
CA LYS A 27 -3.44 -2.06 -51.42
C LYS A 27 -3.53 -0.60 -51.88
N ALA A 28 -2.60 -0.14 -52.71
CA ALA A 28 -2.63 1.19 -53.30
C ALA A 28 -3.84 1.41 -54.23
N ARG A 29 -4.21 0.41 -55.03
CA ARG A 29 -5.38 0.45 -55.91
C ARG A 29 -6.70 0.47 -55.11
N ARG A 30 -6.75 -0.21 -53.97
CA ARG A 30 -7.90 -0.16 -53.04
C ARG A 30 -8.05 1.24 -52.43
N ILE A 31 -6.94 1.88 -52.04
CA ILE A 31 -6.93 3.27 -51.53
C ILE A 31 -7.34 4.26 -52.64
N ALA A 32 -6.87 4.06 -53.87
CA ALA A 32 -7.26 4.88 -55.02
C ALA A 32 -8.78 4.86 -55.26
N ARG A 33 -9.41 3.68 -55.14
CA ARG A 33 -10.85 3.49 -55.31
C ARG A 33 -11.68 4.08 -54.18
N SER A 34 -11.16 4.11 -52.95
CA SER A 34 -11.90 4.66 -51.82
C SER A 34 -11.90 6.19 -51.77
N GLY A 35 -11.09 6.87 -52.60
CA GLY A 35 -10.97 8.33 -52.64
C GLY A 35 -10.35 8.95 -51.39
N LYS A 36 -9.95 8.12 -50.42
CA LYS A 36 -9.40 8.52 -49.13
C LYS A 36 -7.89 8.73 -49.24
N PHE A 37 -7.48 9.80 -49.92
CA PHE A 37 -6.10 10.26 -49.97
C PHE A 37 -5.77 11.07 -48.70
N TYR A 38 -5.83 10.43 -47.53
CA TYR A 38 -5.36 11.10 -46.32
C TYR A 38 -3.82 11.20 -46.36
N PRO A 39 -3.23 12.36 -46.05
CA PRO A 39 -1.81 12.39 -45.69
C PRO A 39 -1.64 11.47 -44.48
N MET A 40 -0.76 10.47 -44.61
CA MET A 40 -0.60 9.39 -43.63
C MET A 40 0.16 9.84 -42.36
N THR A 41 0.32 11.14 -42.17
CA THR A 41 0.84 11.74 -40.95
C THR A 41 -0.13 12.82 -40.53
N VAL A 42 -1.30 12.41 -40.03
CA VAL A 42 -1.94 13.23 -39.01
C VAL A 42 -1.01 13.10 -37.81
N ASP A 43 -0.10 14.05 -37.69
CA ASP A 43 0.62 14.28 -36.45
C ASP A 43 -0.46 14.64 -35.44
N HIS A 44 -1.05 13.61 -34.82
CA HIS A 44 -1.89 13.81 -33.68
C HIS A 44 -0.91 14.35 -32.64
N GLN A 45 -0.89 15.67 -32.48
CA GLN A 45 -0.35 16.26 -31.27
C GLN A 45 -1.17 15.65 -30.13
N ILE A 46 -0.63 14.58 -29.54
CA ILE A 46 -1.10 14.02 -28.30
C ILE A 46 -0.78 15.12 -27.29
N TYR A 47 -1.75 15.99 -27.03
CA TYR A 47 -1.64 16.92 -25.92
C TYR A 47 -1.73 16.09 -24.64
N GLU A 48 -0.57 15.83 -24.03
CA GLU A 48 -0.49 15.28 -22.69
C GLU A 48 -0.97 16.35 -21.69
N ARG A 49 -2.29 16.39 -21.48
CA ARG A 49 -2.92 17.18 -20.41
C ARG A 49 -3.16 16.29 -19.21
N TYR A 50 -2.11 16.05 -18.44
CA TYR A 50 -2.23 15.47 -17.12
C TYR A 50 -1.30 16.18 -16.14
N ASP A 51 -1.69 16.19 -14.88
CA ASP A 51 -0.84 16.69 -13.80
C ASP A 51 0.33 15.71 -13.60
N THR A 52 1.51 16.12 -14.06
CA THR A 52 2.72 15.30 -13.98
C THR A 52 3.15 15.07 -12.54
N ILE A 53 2.94 16.03 -11.64
CA ILE A 53 3.29 15.91 -10.22
C ILE A 53 2.41 14.85 -9.59
N ALA A 54 1.09 14.94 -9.81
CA ALA A 54 0.15 13.97 -9.26
C ALA A 54 0.36 12.55 -9.82
N VAL A 55 0.65 12.39 -11.12
CA VAL A 55 0.93 11.09 -11.72
C VAL A 55 2.24 10.48 -11.21
N ASN A 56 3.31 11.27 -11.13
CA ASN A 56 4.58 10.80 -10.58
C ASN A 56 4.46 10.45 -9.10
N GLY A 57 3.69 11.25 -8.35
CA GLY A 57 3.35 10.96 -6.97
C GLY A 57 2.62 9.62 -6.82
N LEU A 58 1.65 9.32 -7.68
CA LEU A 58 0.94 8.05 -7.65
C LEU A 58 1.87 6.89 -8.00
N ILE A 59 2.72 7.05 -9.03
CA ILE A 59 3.71 6.03 -9.41
C ILE A 59 4.65 5.76 -8.23
N SER A 60 5.18 6.81 -7.60
CA SER A 60 6.04 6.71 -6.41
C SER A 60 5.36 5.94 -5.29
N LEU A 61 4.09 6.25 -4.97
CA LEU A 61 3.33 5.54 -3.96
C LEU A 61 3.16 4.05 -4.29
N ILE A 62 2.74 3.71 -5.52
CA ILE A 62 2.45 2.31 -5.88
C ILE A 62 3.71 1.46 -6.11
N THR A 63 4.87 2.10 -6.32
CA THR A 63 6.17 1.42 -6.40
C THR A 63 6.93 1.43 -5.07
N SER A 64 6.46 2.18 -4.08
CA SER A 64 7.05 2.25 -2.75
C SER A 64 7.03 0.86 -2.08
N PRO A 65 8.06 0.51 -1.27
CA PRO A 65 8.07 -0.69 -0.43
C PRO A 65 6.85 -0.80 0.51
N LEU A 66 6.15 0.31 0.75
CA LEU A 66 4.92 0.36 1.54
C LEU A 66 3.74 -0.34 0.85
N VAL A 67 3.69 -0.29 -0.49
CA VAL A 67 2.58 -0.81 -1.30
C VAL A 67 3.02 -2.02 -2.12
N LEU A 68 4.26 -2.05 -2.60
CA LEU A 68 4.76 -3.07 -3.51
C LEU A 68 5.71 -4.02 -2.81
N MET A 69 5.50 -5.33 -3.01
CA MET A 69 6.42 -6.38 -2.61
C MET A 69 6.86 -7.16 -3.85
N GLY A 70 8.18 -7.32 -4.03
CA GLY A 70 8.75 -8.23 -5.02
C GLY A 70 8.64 -9.67 -4.53
N LEU A 71 8.16 -10.57 -5.38
CA LEU A 71 8.15 -12.00 -5.09
C LEU A 71 9.51 -12.61 -5.43
N PRO A 72 10.05 -13.50 -4.58
CA PRO A 72 11.30 -14.20 -4.87
C PRO A 72 11.15 -15.29 -5.94
N TRP A 73 9.92 -15.60 -6.38
CA TRP A 73 9.65 -16.54 -7.47
C TRP A 73 8.73 -15.92 -8.52
N GLY A 74 8.97 -16.30 -9.78
CA GLY A 74 8.23 -15.81 -10.93
C GLY A 74 8.81 -14.50 -11.46
N GLU A 75 9.09 -14.49 -12.76
CA GLU A 75 9.67 -13.35 -13.47
C GLU A 75 8.77 -13.00 -14.66
N LYS A 76 8.74 -11.72 -15.01
CA LYS A 76 8.09 -11.21 -16.22
C LYS A 76 9.13 -10.53 -17.10
N THR A 77 9.05 -10.81 -18.40
CA THR A 77 9.87 -10.12 -19.40
C THR A 77 9.13 -8.90 -19.92
N VAL A 78 9.75 -7.73 -19.83
CA VAL A 78 9.22 -6.46 -20.34
C VAL A 78 10.13 -6.00 -21.48
N THR A 79 9.55 -5.80 -22.66
CA THR A 79 10.27 -5.20 -23.79
C THR A 79 10.13 -3.69 -23.73
N THR A 80 11.25 -2.98 -23.63
CA THR A 80 11.28 -1.52 -23.64
C THR A 80 11.00 -0.97 -25.03
N SER A 81 10.74 0.34 -25.12
CA SER A 81 10.60 1.04 -26.41
C SER A 81 11.88 1.00 -27.27
N SER A 82 13.05 0.75 -26.66
CA SER A 82 14.32 0.53 -27.37
C SER A 82 14.48 -0.90 -27.91
N GLY A 83 13.55 -1.82 -27.61
CA GLY A 83 13.60 -3.22 -28.01
C GLY A 83 14.42 -4.12 -27.08
N GLU A 84 14.93 -3.58 -25.97
CA GLU A 84 15.61 -4.34 -24.93
C GLU A 84 14.61 -5.17 -24.12
N VAL A 85 14.95 -6.41 -23.80
CA VAL A 85 14.10 -7.30 -22.99
C VAL A 85 14.66 -7.34 -21.58
N LEU A 86 13.94 -6.74 -20.63
CA LEU A 86 14.27 -6.72 -19.22
C LEU A 86 13.49 -7.81 -18.48
N THR A 87 14.17 -8.58 -17.64
CA THR A 87 13.54 -9.56 -16.76
C THR A 87 13.34 -8.92 -15.38
N ILE A 88 12.10 -8.83 -14.93
CA ILE A 88 11.72 -8.20 -13.67
C ILE A 88 10.98 -9.24 -12.82
N PRO A 89 11.25 -9.35 -11.51
CA PRO A 89 10.46 -10.23 -10.65
C PRO A 89 8.97 -9.87 -10.67
N ASN A 90 8.12 -10.86 -10.45
CA ASN A 90 6.71 -10.61 -10.23
C ASN A 90 6.52 -9.78 -8.97
N THR A 91 5.60 -8.83 -9.04
CA THR A 91 5.30 -7.94 -7.91
C THR A 91 3.86 -8.11 -7.47
N VAL A 92 3.64 -7.98 -6.18
CA VAL A 92 2.33 -8.01 -5.52
C VAL A 92 2.09 -6.64 -4.89
N ARG A 93 0.85 -6.15 -5.02
CA ARG A 93 0.40 -4.98 -4.26
C ARG A 93 -0.20 -5.44 -2.93
N MET A 94 0.35 -4.92 -1.86
CA MET A 94 -0.07 -5.16 -0.48
C MET A 94 -1.38 -4.44 -0.14
N MET A 95 -1.67 -3.33 -0.82
CA MET A 95 -2.88 -2.55 -0.65
C MET A 95 -3.89 -2.83 -1.77
N SER A 96 -5.18 -2.79 -1.41
CA SER A 96 -6.26 -2.83 -2.40
C SER A 96 -6.32 -1.54 -3.22
N GLN A 97 -6.94 -1.57 -4.39
CA GLN A 97 -7.12 -0.34 -5.18
C GLN A 97 -7.90 0.75 -4.43
N ALA A 98 -8.94 0.35 -3.68
CA ALA A 98 -9.74 1.27 -2.87
C ALA A 98 -8.89 1.92 -1.77
N GLU A 99 -7.98 1.16 -1.17
CA GLU A 99 -7.08 1.70 -0.15
C GLU A 99 -6.05 2.65 -0.74
N ILE A 100 -5.48 2.34 -1.91
CA ILE A 100 -4.56 3.25 -2.62
C ILE A 100 -5.25 4.58 -2.95
N VAL A 101 -6.51 4.53 -3.40
CA VAL A 101 -7.32 5.73 -3.64
C VAL A 101 -7.47 6.58 -2.38
N ARG A 102 -7.67 5.93 -1.23
CA ARG A 102 -7.81 6.62 0.07
C ARG A 102 -6.48 7.19 0.58
N GLN A 103 -5.37 6.46 0.38
CA GLN A 103 -4.04 6.84 0.84
C GLN A 103 -3.41 7.96 0.01
N PHE A 104 -3.70 8.01 -1.29
CA PHE A 104 -2.99 8.88 -2.21
C PHE A 104 -3.00 10.37 -1.82
N PRO A 105 -4.14 10.97 -1.43
CA PRO A 105 -4.14 12.37 -0.97
C PRO A 105 -3.30 12.60 0.30
N LEU A 106 -3.31 11.64 1.24
CA LEU A 106 -2.52 11.71 2.47
C LEU A 106 -1.02 11.65 2.16
N PHE A 107 -0.64 10.80 1.21
CA PHE A 107 0.74 10.70 0.72
C PHE A 107 1.20 12.00 0.08
N MET A 108 0.39 12.61 -0.79
CA MET A 108 0.72 13.91 -1.43
C MET A 108 0.83 15.05 -0.41
N ALA A 109 -0.11 15.13 0.53
CA ALA A 109 -0.03 16.09 1.63
C ALA A 109 1.23 15.88 2.48
N ALA A 110 1.61 14.64 2.77
CA ALA A 110 2.81 14.31 3.55
C ALA A 110 4.12 14.69 2.83
N GLN A 111 4.11 14.82 1.50
CA GLN A 111 5.23 15.27 0.68
C GLN A 111 5.24 16.79 0.43
N GLY A 112 4.25 17.53 0.95
CA GLY A 112 4.11 18.97 0.72
C GLY A 112 3.41 19.32 -0.60
N GLU A 113 2.90 18.33 -1.34
CA GLU A 113 2.26 18.47 -2.66
C GLU A 113 0.74 18.24 -2.57
N GLY A 114 0.11 18.64 -1.47
CA GLY A 114 -1.31 18.35 -1.18
C GLY A 114 -2.31 18.93 -2.19
N ASP A 115 -1.91 19.96 -2.93
CA ASP A 115 -2.71 20.58 -3.98
C ASP A 115 -2.79 19.73 -5.26
N HIS A 116 -1.85 18.78 -5.42
CA HIS A 116 -1.79 17.86 -6.55
C HIS A 116 -2.50 16.56 -6.22
N THR A 117 -3.66 16.32 -6.83
CA THR A 117 -4.41 15.07 -6.62
C THR A 117 -5.08 14.57 -7.89
N LEU A 118 -5.41 13.28 -7.89
CA LEU A 118 -6.07 12.58 -8.98
C LEU A 118 -7.46 12.15 -8.52
N SER A 119 -8.45 12.23 -9.41
CA SER A 119 -9.77 11.69 -9.10
C SER A 119 -9.69 10.18 -8.81
N PRO A 120 -10.54 9.64 -7.92
CA PRO A 120 -10.61 8.19 -7.66
C PRO A 120 -10.69 7.36 -8.94
N SER A 121 -11.50 7.80 -9.91
CA SER A 121 -11.65 7.14 -11.21
C SER A 121 -10.37 7.14 -12.03
N SER A 122 -9.60 8.23 -11.99
CA SER A 122 -8.29 8.33 -12.67
C SER A 122 -7.27 7.37 -12.04
N ILE A 123 -7.22 7.32 -10.70
CA ILE A 123 -6.34 6.40 -9.97
C ILE A 123 -6.68 4.95 -10.33
N ILE A 124 -7.95 4.56 -10.30
CA ILE A 124 -8.39 3.20 -10.65
C ILE A 124 -8.03 2.86 -12.11
N ARG A 125 -8.23 3.79 -13.05
CA ARG A 125 -7.82 3.60 -14.46
C ARG A 125 -6.32 3.36 -14.59
N LEU A 126 -5.50 4.13 -13.88
CA LEU A 126 -4.05 3.95 -13.86
C LEU A 126 -3.65 2.61 -13.21
N LEU A 127 -4.25 2.26 -12.08
CA LEU A 127 -4.01 0.98 -11.40
C LEU A 127 -4.38 -0.23 -12.27
N ASN A 128 -5.43 -0.12 -13.10
CA ASN A 128 -5.83 -1.15 -14.05
C ASN A 128 -4.87 -1.26 -15.24
N SER A 129 -4.27 -0.15 -15.69
CA SER A 129 -3.22 -0.17 -16.70
C SER A 129 -1.88 -0.72 -16.20
N LEU A 130 -1.70 -0.77 -14.88
CA LEU A 130 -0.51 -1.27 -14.21
C LEU A 130 -0.87 -2.55 -13.44
N PRO A 131 -1.06 -3.70 -14.10
CA PRO A 131 -1.45 -4.93 -13.41
C PRO A 131 -0.34 -5.39 -12.44
N ALA A 132 -0.76 -5.82 -11.25
CA ALA A 132 0.08 -6.48 -10.26
C ALA A 132 -0.48 -7.88 -9.99
N THR A 133 0.36 -8.79 -9.52
CA THR A 133 -0.05 -10.15 -9.18
C THR A 133 -1.00 -10.11 -7.99
N ALA A 134 -2.11 -10.85 -8.06
CA ALA A 134 -3.04 -10.97 -6.95
C ALA A 134 -2.41 -11.76 -5.80
N SER A 135 -2.48 -11.23 -4.58
CA SER A 135 -2.03 -11.94 -3.37
C SER A 135 -3.07 -12.98 -2.98
N HIS A 136 -2.80 -14.27 -3.22
CA HIS A 136 -3.74 -15.35 -2.92
C HIS A 136 -3.54 -15.98 -1.52
N SER A 137 -2.35 -15.92 -0.93
CA SER A 137 -2.17 -16.06 0.52
C SER A 137 -0.77 -15.62 0.94
N MET A 138 -0.68 -14.72 1.90
CA MET A 138 0.55 -14.47 2.65
C MET A 138 0.41 -15.17 4.00
N THR A 139 0.84 -16.42 4.11
CA THR A 139 1.22 -16.95 5.43
C THR A 139 2.40 -16.13 5.91
N CYS A 140 2.14 -15.13 6.75
CA CYS A 140 3.15 -14.18 7.20
C CYS A 140 4.25 -14.91 7.97
N VAL A 141 5.49 -14.77 7.49
CA VAL A 141 6.70 -15.10 8.26
C VAL A 141 6.84 -14.15 9.46
N ASP A 142 6.22 -12.96 9.39
CA ASP A 142 6.21 -11.99 10.48
C ASP A 142 5.26 -12.40 11.62
N SER A 143 5.88 -12.82 12.72
CA SER A 143 5.19 -13.22 13.95
C SER A 143 4.48 -12.07 14.68
N PHE A 144 4.90 -10.81 14.49
CA PHE A 144 4.23 -9.66 15.08
C PHE A 144 2.90 -9.41 14.37
N LEU A 145 2.92 -9.36 13.03
CA LEU A 145 1.72 -9.17 12.22
C LEU A 145 0.71 -10.32 12.41
N ALA A 146 1.18 -11.57 12.46
CA ALA A 146 0.32 -12.73 12.71
C ALA A 146 -0.40 -12.62 14.07
N LYS A 147 0.32 -12.26 15.14
CA LYS A 147 -0.26 -12.08 16.48
C LYS A 147 -1.22 -10.90 16.54
N ALA A 148 -0.88 -9.79 15.88
CA ALA A 148 -1.77 -8.64 15.81
C ALA A 148 -3.07 -8.95 15.06
N ASN A 149 -3.00 -9.66 13.93
CA ASN A 149 -4.19 -10.10 13.21
C ASN A 149 -5.07 -11.01 14.08
N TYR A 150 -4.48 -11.98 14.78
CA TYR A 150 -5.21 -12.80 15.74
C TYR A 150 -5.87 -11.96 16.84
N ALA A 151 -5.14 -10.99 17.40
CA ALA A 151 -5.65 -10.09 18.42
C ALA A 151 -6.86 -9.29 17.92
N PHE A 152 -6.79 -8.70 16.71
CA PHE A 152 -7.92 -7.99 16.10
C PHE A 152 -9.13 -8.89 15.84
N GLU A 153 -8.92 -10.10 15.31
CA GLU A 153 -10.01 -11.07 15.13
C GLU A 153 -10.65 -11.46 16.46
N ASP A 154 -9.84 -11.65 17.50
CA ASP A 154 -10.32 -12.04 18.82
C ASP A 154 -11.09 -10.90 19.50
N LEU A 155 -10.68 -9.65 19.29
CA LEU A 155 -11.44 -8.47 19.73
C LEU A 155 -12.82 -8.39 19.07
N LEU A 156 -12.93 -8.71 17.77
CA LEU A 156 -14.23 -8.81 17.09
C LEU A 156 -15.11 -9.89 17.71
N ARG A 157 -14.53 -11.05 18.08
CA ARG A 157 -15.25 -12.13 18.79
C ARG A 157 -15.71 -11.69 20.18
N ILE A 158 -14.89 -10.93 20.91
CA ILE A 158 -15.27 -10.35 22.21
C ILE A 158 -16.46 -9.40 22.05
N VAL A 159 -16.44 -8.50 21.06
CA VAL A 159 -17.57 -7.61 20.77
C VAL A 159 -18.84 -8.39 20.41
N ASP A 160 -18.72 -9.44 19.59
CA ASP A 160 -19.84 -10.32 19.27
C ASP A 160 -20.41 -10.98 20.54
N ARG A 161 -19.53 -11.44 21.44
CA ARG A 161 -19.93 -12.07 22.70
C ARG A 161 -20.59 -11.10 23.67
N LEU A 162 -20.09 -9.87 23.79
CA LEU A 162 -20.70 -8.82 24.61
C LEU A 162 -22.12 -8.49 24.13
N HIS A 163 -22.37 -8.55 22.81
CA HIS A 163 -23.73 -8.42 22.28
C HIS A 163 -24.63 -9.62 22.61
N GLU A 164 -24.12 -10.85 22.51
CA GLU A 164 -24.87 -12.05 22.91
C GLU A 164 -25.25 -12.04 24.39
N MET A 165 -24.39 -11.46 25.23
CA MET A 165 -24.65 -11.25 26.66
C MET A 165 -25.58 -10.06 26.95
N ALA A 166 -26.13 -9.41 25.93
CA ALA A 166 -26.96 -8.21 26.01
C ALA A 166 -26.29 -7.00 26.70
N ILE A 167 -24.96 -6.97 26.77
CA ILE A 167 -24.18 -5.83 27.27
C ILE A 167 -24.11 -4.74 26.20
N LEU A 168 -23.93 -5.13 24.94
CA LEU A 168 -23.97 -4.23 23.80
C LEU A 168 -25.28 -4.38 23.03
N ASN A 169 -25.90 -3.25 22.69
CA ASN A 169 -26.99 -3.24 21.73
C ASN A 169 -26.45 -3.46 20.29
N LYS A 170 -27.36 -3.62 19.34
CA LYS A 170 -27.00 -3.93 17.95
C LYS A 170 -26.19 -2.81 17.28
N ASP A 171 -26.53 -1.55 17.55
CA ASP A 171 -25.87 -0.41 16.92
C ASP A 171 -24.44 -0.24 17.47
N ALA A 172 -24.28 -0.29 18.80
CA ALA A 172 -22.98 -0.29 19.46
C ALA A 172 -22.08 -1.44 18.99
N LYS A 173 -22.65 -2.64 18.78
CA LYS A 173 -21.90 -3.75 18.19
C LYS A 173 -21.34 -3.40 16.80
N ILE A 174 -22.16 -2.80 15.93
CA ILE A 174 -21.73 -2.41 14.58
C ILE A 174 -20.64 -1.36 14.66
N ASP A 175 -20.81 -0.34 15.49
CA ASP A 175 -19.85 0.74 15.68
C ASP A 175 -18.50 0.21 16.20
N TRP A 176 -18.52 -0.65 17.23
CA TRP A 176 -17.30 -1.27 17.75
C TRP A 176 -16.57 -2.10 16.70
N ARG A 177 -17.30 -2.88 15.90
CA ARG A 177 -16.69 -3.68 14.83
C ARG A 177 -16.04 -2.79 13.77
N ASN A 178 -16.70 -1.72 13.38
CA ASN A 178 -16.15 -0.76 12.41
C ASN A 178 -14.88 -0.10 12.96
N ASN A 179 -14.91 0.37 14.21
CA ASN A 179 -13.74 0.98 14.86
C ASN A 179 -12.55 0.02 14.90
N ILE A 180 -12.76 -1.23 15.31
CA ILE A 180 -11.69 -2.25 15.37
C ILE A 180 -11.10 -2.52 13.97
N LEU A 181 -11.94 -2.58 12.93
CA LEU A 181 -11.49 -2.79 11.55
C LEU A 181 -10.75 -1.56 11.00
N GLU A 182 -11.20 -0.35 11.33
CA GLU A 182 -10.54 0.90 10.97
C GLU A 182 -9.18 1.06 11.65
N ASP A 183 -9.08 0.65 12.92
CA ASP A 183 -7.85 0.60 13.70
C ASP A 183 -6.86 -0.43 13.13
N GLN A 184 -7.35 -1.61 12.75
CA GLN A 184 -6.54 -2.62 12.10
C GLN A 184 -6.03 -2.12 10.73
N LEU A 185 -6.90 -1.47 9.95
CA LEU A 185 -6.55 -0.91 8.66
C LEU A 185 -5.50 0.19 8.83
N TYR A 186 -5.72 1.12 9.77
CA TYR A 186 -4.79 2.21 10.08
C TYR A 186 -3.35 1.74 10.25
N LEU A 187 -3.15 0.72 11.10
CA LEU A 187 -1.82 0.18 11.38
C LEU A 187 -1.19 -0.51 10.17
N LYS A 188 -2.02 -1.13 9.31
CA LYS A 188 -1.55 -1.79 8.08
C LYS A 188 -1.15 -0.79 6.99
N THR A 189 -1.74 0.41 6.99
CA THR A 189 -1.62 1.36 5.88
C THR A 189 -1.05 2.70 6.34
N ASP A 190 -1.90 3.65 6.74
CA ASP A 190 -1.59 5.07 6.88
C ASP A 190 -0.55 5.32 7.96
N PHE A 191 -0.55 4.49 9.02
CA PHE A 191 0.39 4.64 10.11
C PHE A 191 1.83 4.68 9.59
N LYS A 192 2.17 3.85 8.60
CA LYS A 192 3.51 3.79 8.01
C LYS A 192 3.88 5.05 7.24
N LEU A 193 2.91 5.74 6.63
CA LEU A 193 3.12 7.00 5.91
C LEU A 193 3.37 8.19 6.83
N HIS A 194 2.88 8.11 8.06
CA HIS A 194 3.08 9.17 9.03
C HIS A 194 4.48 9.15 9.67
N LEU A 195 5.21 8.04 9.56
CA LEU A 195 6.49 7.86 10.23
C LEU A 195 7.61 8.70 9.62
N LYS A 196 8.23 9.57 10.43
CA LYS A 196 9.27 10.52 10.00
C LYS A 196 10.31 10.74 11.13
N HIS A 197 11.47 11.30 10.81
CA HIS A 197 12.51 11.59 11.83
C HIS A 197 12.13 12.71 12.80
N GLU A 198 11.46 13.76 12.31
CA GLU A 198 11.11 14.96 13.09
C GLU A 198 9.64 15.39 12.88
N PRO A 199 8.64 14.55 13.20
CA PRO A 199 7.25 14.96 13.16
C PRO A 199 6.86 15.72 14.43
N LEU A 200 5.84 16.57 14.33
CA LEU A 200 5.23 17.23 15.49
C LEU A 200 4.48 16.26 16.43
N ILE A 201 4.36 14.98 16.06
CA ILE A 201 3.57 13.97 16.75
C ILE A 201 4.51 12.88 17.28
N ALA A 202 4.57 12.72 18.61
CA ALA A 202 5.47 11.76 19.27
C ALA A 202 5.31 10.32 18.78
N ASN A 203 4.08 9.86 18.56
CA ASN A 203 3.79 8.50 18.09
C ASN A 203 4.21 8.22 16.63
N HIS A 204 4.57 9.26 15.88
CA HIS A 204 5.03 9.16 14.49
C HIS A 204 6.54 9.34 14.36
N CYS A 205 7.20 9.74 15.44
CA CYS A 205 8.62 10.05 15.44
C CYS A 205 9.46 8.78 15.45
N LEU A 206 10.23 8.54 14.40
CA LEU A 206 11.06 7.34 14.29
C LEU A 206 12.15 7.26 15.36
N THR A 207 12.60 8.40 15.88
CA THR A 207 13.66 8.48 16.90
C THR A 207 13.10 8.46 18.32
N PHE A 208 11.87 8.96 18.54
CA PHE A 208 11.27 9.09 19.86
C PHE A 208 10.15 8.09 20.17
N ALA A 209 9.38 7.62 19.17
CA ALA A 209 8.20 6.77 19.40
C ALA A 209 8.51 5.41 20.06
N LEU A 210 9.78 4.98 20.01
CA LEU A 210 10.28 3.77 20.68
C LEU A 210 11.07 4.07 21.96
N SER A 211 11.20 5.34 22.36
CA SER A 211 11.88 5.74 23.58
C SER A 211 11.19 5.17 24.80
N ASP A 212 11.98 4.67 25.75
CA ASP A 212 11.48 4.21 27.03
C ASP A 212 11.62 5.34 28.07
N PRO A 213 10.51 5.89 28.60
CA PRO A 213 10.58 6.93 29.62
C PRO A 213 11.04 6.38 30.97
N ASP A 214 11.03 5.06 31.21
CA ASP A 214 11.36 4.44 32.49
C ASP A 214 12.80 3.91 32.51
N ASP A 215 13.38 3.55 31.36
CA ASP A 215 14.78 3.09 31.25
C ASP A 215 15.72 4.17 30.69
N PRO A 216 16.64 4.74 31.48
CA PRO A 216 17.60 5.75 31.02
C PRO A 216 18.48 5.30 29.85
N ALA A 217 18.75 3.99 29.71
CA ALA A 217 19.57 3.46 28.62
C ALA A 217 18.83 3.47 27.28
N PHE A 218 17.50 3.42 27.30
CA PHE A 218 16.63 3.44 26.12
C PHE A 218 15.80 4.72 26.02
N ARG A 219 16.08 5.70 26.87
CA ARG A 219 15.44 7.01 26.85
C ARG A 219 16.14 7.93 25.86
N LYS A 220 15.41 8.41 24.85
CA LYS A 220 15.90 9.43 23.92
C LYS A 220 15.53 10.81 24.46
N THR A 221 16.53 11.69 24.60
CA THR A 221 16.30 13.12 24.84
C THR A 221 15.90 13.80 23.53
N GLU A 222 14.88 14.65 23.60
CA GLU A 222 14.27 15.27 22.42
C GLU A 222 15.22 16.28 21.75
N ASP A 223 15.48 16.07 20.46
CA ASP A 223 16.20 17.02 19.59
C ASP A 223 15.21 17.95 18.82
N HIS A 224 13.89 17.71 18.95
CA HIS A 224 12.77 18.49 18.36
C HIS A 224 11.49 18.35 19.22
N GLN A 225 10.45 19.15 18.95
CA GLN A 225 9.23 19.21 19.77
C GLN A 225 8.08 18.37 19.23
N HIS A 226 7.32 17.74 20.13
CA HIS A 226 6.09 17.00 19.83
C HIS A 226 4.84 17.75 20.36
N THR A 227 4.37 18.76 19.62
CA THR A 227 3.27 19.63 20.05
C THR A 227 1.87 19.12 19.66
N GLU A 228 1.79 18.12 18.79
CA GLU A 228 0.53 17.65 18.21
C GLU A 228 0.16 16.21 18.59
N GLN A 229 -1.12 15.87 18.47
CA GLN A 229 -1.64 14.53 18.65
C GLN A 229 -2.31 14.05 17.37
N CYS A 230 -1.96 12.85 16.90
CA CYS A 230 -2.65 12.22 15.78
C CYS A 230 -4.02 11.70 16.23
N PRO A 231 -5.14 12.16 15.63
CA PRO A 231 -6.48 11.69 15.99
C PRO A 231 -6.65 10.17 15.90
N ARG A 232 -6.01 9.54 14.90
CA ARG A 232 -6.09 8.07 14.70
C ARG A 232 -5.26 7.28 15.71
N CYS A 233 -4.07 7.76 16.08
CA CYS A 233 -3.30 7.14 17.17
C CYS A 233 -4.04 7.26 18.51
N THR A 234 -4.66 8.41 18.75
CA THR A 234 -5.47 8.66 19.95
C THR A 234 -6.72 7.80 19.95
N HIS A 235 -7.43 7.68 18.81
CA HIS A 235 -8.59 6.80 18.67
C HIS A 235 -8.23 5.34 18.97
N LEU A 236 -7.20 4.80 18.30
CA LEU A 236 -6.70 3.44 18.55
C LEU A 236 -6.45 3.18 20.04
N SER A 237 -5.82 4.13 20.73
CA SER A 237 -5.51 4.00 22.16
C SER A 237 -6.76 4.06 23.03
N LYS A 238 -7.70 4.95 22.70
CA LYS A 238 -8.96 5.14 23.42
C LYS A 238 -9.92 3.96 23.25
N SER A 239 -10.04 3.41 22.04
CA SER A 239 -10.90 2.26 21.73
C SER A 239 -10.64 1.08 22.66
N PHE A 240 -9.37 0.78 22.99
CA PHE A 240 -9.06 -0.29 23.94
C PHE A 240 -9.47 0.05 25.38
N THR A 241 -9.20 1.27 25.82
CA THR A 241 -9.55 1.72 27.18
C THR A 241 -11.06 1.72 27.38
N GLU A 242 -11.81 2.26 26.43
CA GLU A 242 -13.29 2.29 26.47
C GLU A 242 -13.87 0.86 26.47
N LEU A 243 -13.31 -0.07 25.70
CA LEU A 243 -13.76 -1.46 25.71
C LEU A 243 -13.48 -2.15 27.06
N LEU A 244 -12.33 -1.87 27.68
CA LEU A 244 -12.01 -2.37 29.02
C LEU A 244 -12.98 -1.83 30.07
N GLU A 245 -13.32 -0.54 29.99
CA GLU A 245 -14.30 0.11 30.88
C GLU A 245 -15.68 -0.52 30.73
N VAL A 246 -16.17 -0.72 29.50
CA VAL A 246 -17.45 -1.40 29.23
C VAL A 246 -17.49 -2.79 29.87
N ILE A 247 -16.41 -3.57 29.77
CA ILE A 247 -16.32 -4.90 30.36
C ILE A 247 -16.28 -4.81 31.90
N ALA A 248 -15.55 -3.85 32.45
CA ALA A 248 -15.46 -3.64 33.90
C ALA A 248 -16.82 -3.25 34.51
N ASP A 249 -17.53 -2.32 33.87
CA ASP A 249 -18.85 -1.87 34.29
C ASP A 249 -19.87 -3.00 34.23
N ALA A 250 -19.86 -3.78 33.14
CA ALA A 250 -20.72 -4.97 33.03
C ALA A 250 -20.40 -6.02 34.10
N SER A 251 -19.13 -6.20 34.44
CA SER A 251 -18.71 -7.13 35.49
C SER A 251 -19.16 -6.67 36.87
N ALA A 252 -19.12 -5.36 37.13
CA ALA A 252 -19.60 -4.76 38.38
C ALA A 252 -21.13 -4.86 38.52
N ALA A 253 -21.86 -4.66 37.43
CA ALA A 253 -23.32 -4.74 37.39
C ALA A 253 -23.87 -6.18 37.45
N SER A 254 -23.07 -7.17 37.03
CA SER A 254 -23.49 -8.58 37.01
C SER A 254 -23.70 -9.13 38.42
N THR A 255 -24.73 -9.95 38.60
CA THR A 255 -24.98 -10.74 39.83
C THR A 255 -24.56 -12.20 39.68
N SER A 256 -24.26 -12.65 38.46
CA SER A 256 -23.87 -14.03 38.16
C SER A 256 -22.36 -14.21 38.21
N ASP A 257 -21.88 -15.10 39.09
CA ASP A 257 -20.47 -15.46 39.19
C ASP A 257 -19.91 -16.03 37.87
N SER A 258 -20.74 -16.76 37.12
CA SER A 258 -20.34 -17.29 35.81
C SER A 258 -20.06 -16.16 34.82
N MET A 259 -20.95 -15.15 34.76
CA MET A 259 -20.75 -14.00 33.88
C MET A 259 -19.56 -13.15 34.31
N LYS A 260 -19.35 -12.95 35.62
CA LYS A 260 -18.19 -12.23 36.14
C LYS A 260 -16.87 -12.88 35.73
N LYS A 261 -16.79 -14.21 35.79
CA LYS A 261 -15.59 -14.95 35.35
C LYS A 261 -15.34 -14.78 33.85
N GLU A 262 -16.39 -14.89 33.04
CA GLU A 262 -16.29 -14.69 31.58
C GLU A 262 -15.85 -13.26 31.23
N LEU A 263 -16.43 -12.25 31.88
CA LEU A 263 -16.04 -10.83 31.70
C LEU A 263 -14.61 -10.55 32.16
N ALA A 264 -14.17 -11.15 33.27
CA ALA A 264 -12.79 -11.03 33.73
C ALA A 264 -11.79 -11.65 32.75
N GLU A 265 -12.12 -12.80 32.15
CA GLU A 265 -11.30 -13.41 31.09
C GLU A 265 -11.23 -12.52 29.85
N MET A 266 -12.37 -11.97 29.40
CA MET A 266 -12.41 -11.03 28.28
C MET A 266 -11.58 -9.78 28.57
N HIS A 267 -11.70 -9.19 29.77
CA HIS A 267 -10.90 -8.04 30.19
C HIS A 267 -9.39 -8.35 30.14
N PHE A 268 -8.97 -9.51 30.64
CA PHE A 268 -7.57 -9.94 30.57
C PHE A 268 -7.10 -10.09 29.11
N ARG A 269 -7.92 -10.70 28.25
CA ARG A 269 -7.63 -10.85 26.82
C ARG A 269 -7.50 -9.51 26.11
N VAL A 270 -8.42 -8.57 26.32
CA VAL A 270 -8.35 -7.22 25.73
C VAL A 270 -7.06 -6.51 26.15
N LYS A 271 -6.68 -6.58 27.43
CA LYS A 271 -5.41 -6.01 27.91
C LYS A 271 -4.19 -6.67 27.26
N SER A 272 -4.22 -7.99 27.09
CA SER A 272 -3.16 -8.71 26.39
C SER A 272 -3.06 -8.30 24.91
N HIS A 273 -4.20 -8.13 24.24
CA HIS A 273 -4.30 -7.71 22.84
C HIS A 273 -3.81 -6.29 22.63
N GLN A 274 -4.10 -5.36 23.56
CA GLN A 274 -3.58 -4.00 23.53
C GLN A 274 -2.04 -4.00 23.49
N GLU A 275 -1.39 -4.82 24.32
CA GLU A 275 0.07 -4.95 24.33
C GLU A 275 0.61 -5.60 23.05
N ILE A 276 -0.09 -6.59 22.50
CA ILE A 276 0.28 -7.21 21.22
C ILE A 276 0.22 -6.19 20.08
N ILE A 277 -0.84 -5.39 20.02
CA ILE A 277 -1.05 -4.37 18.99
C ILE A 277 -0.04 -3.23 19.14
N LYS A 278 0.28 -2.81 20.37
CA LYS A 278 1.37 -1.88 20.66
C LYS A 278 2.72 -2.42 20.16
N ARG A 279 3.00 -3.72 20.36
CA ARG A 279 4.21 -4.36 19.84
C ARG A 279 4.25 -4.39 18.30
N GLN A 280 3.12 -4.61 17.64
CA GLN A 280 3.04 -4.51 16.17
C GLN A 280 3.31 -3.10 15.69
N ARG A 281 2.69 -2.09 16.30
CA ARG A 281 2.98 -0.69 15.99
C ARG A 281 4.47 -0.38 16.11
N ASN A 282 5.09 -0.85 17.20
CA ASN A 282 6.53 -0.68 17.41
C ASN A 282 7.37 -1.44 16.38
N HIS A 283 6.90 -2.60 15.90
CA HIS A 283 7.55 -3.33 14.80
C HIS A 283 7.53 -2.52 13.50
N GLU A 284 6.40 -1.88 13.16
CA GLU A 284 6.29 -1.00 11.98
C GLU A 284 7.24 0.21 12.07
N ILE A 285 7.40 0.81 13.26
CA ILE A 285 8.35 1.91 13.47
C ILE A 285 9.79 1.46 13.23
N ARG A 286 10.19 0.31 13.76
CA ARG A 286 11.54 -0.25 13.54
C ARG A 286 11.78 -0.57 12.07
N ALA A 287 10.78 -1.13 11.38
CA ALA A 287 10.87 -1.44 9.96
C ALA A 287 11.06 -0.17 9.13
N ALA A 288 10.28 0.89 9.40
CA ALA A 288 10.41 2.17 8.72
C ALA A 288 11.76 2.84 8.98
N PHE A 289 12.21 2.91 10.23
CA PHE A 289 13.54 3.44 10.58
C PHE A 289 14.65 2.69 9.85
N THR A 290 14.62 1.35 9.89
CA THR A 290 15.62 0.51 9.21
C THR A 290 15.61 0.71 7.69
N SER A 291 14.43 0.94 7.09
CA SER A 291 14.31 1.22 5.66
C SER A 291 14.95 2.56 5.29
N LEU A 292 14.70 3.61 6.07
CA LEU A 292 15.31 4.93 5.82
C LEU A 292 16.83 4.91 5.98
N GLU A 293 17.34 4.25 7.03
CA GLU A 293 18.79 4.09 7.20
C GLU A 293 19.41 3.29 6.05
N ARG A 294 18.71 2.27 5.55
CA ARG A 294 19.14 1.50 4.38
C ARG A 294 19.22 2.37 3.13
N GLU A 295 18.20 3.17 2.87
CA GLU A 295 18.20 4.13 1.75
C GLU A 295 19.38 5.10 1.86
N GLY A 296 19.59 5.68 3.05
CA GLY A 296 20.70 6.59 3.30
C GLY A 296 22.10 5.95 3.17
N ILE A 297 22.23 4.65 3.43
CA ILE A 297 23.46 3.90 3.14
C ILE A 297 23.63 3.72 1.64
N ILE A 298 22.59 3.24 0.95
CA ILE A 298 22.59 2.98 -0.49
C ILE A 298 22.98 4.25 -1.26
N ASP A 299 22.44 5.40 -0.88
CA ASP A 299 22.74 6.68 -1.52
C ASP A 299 24.21 7.11 -1.40
N LYS A 300 24.92 6.60 -0.38
CA LYS A 300 26.34 6.88 -0.13
C LYS A 300 27.27 5.78 -0.64
N MET A 301 26.72 4.71 -1.22
CA MET A 301 27.54 3.58 -1.69
C MET A 301 28.35 3.96 -2.93
N GLU A 302 29.63 3.61 -2.90
CA GLU A 302 30.54 3.77 -4.03
C GLU A 302 30.54 2.54 -4.95
N ASN A 303 31.11 2.69 -6.14
CA ASN A 303 31.29 1.58 -7.07
C ASN A 303 32.04 0.42 -6.41
N ARG A 304 31.54 -0.81 -6.60
CA ARG A 304 32.06 -2.06 -6.03
C ARG A 304 31.83 -2.26 -4.52
N GLN A 305 30.96 -1.47 -3.89
CA GLN A 305 30.46 -1.78 -2.55
C GLN A 305 29.18 -2.62 -2.62
N CYS A 306 28.94 -3.44 -1.60
CA CYS A 306 27.69 -4.17 -1.43
C CYS A 306 27.16 -3.97 0.00
N LEU A 307 25.85 -3.80 0.13
CA LEU A 307 25.17 -3.78 1.41
C LEU A 307 24.68 -5.19 1.72
N VAL A 308 25.18 -5.75 2.83
CA VAL A 308 24.70 -7.04 3.34
C VAL A 308 23.74 -6.77 4.48
N THR A 309 22.48 -7.18 4.32
CA THR A 309 21.48 -7.14 5.38
C THR A 309 21.28 -8.55 5.94
N THR A 310 21.40 -8.69 7.26
CA THR A 310 21.09 -9.93 7.97
C THR A 310 19.87 -9.72 8.85
N GLU A 311 18.79 -10.44 8.57
CA GLU A 311 17.55 -10.34 9.32
C GLU A 311 17.48 -11.44 10.39
N PHE A 312 17.71 -11.08 11.66
CA PHE A 312 17.67 -12.01 12.80
C PHE A 312 16.26 -12.21 13.38
N ALA A 313 15.21 -11.74 12.68
CA ALA A 313 13.86 -11.62 13.23
C ALA A 313 13.00 -12.89 13.11
N THR A 314 13.53 -14.01 12.60
CA THR A 314 12.79 -15.27 12.55
C THR A 314 12.99 -16.03 13.86
N LYS A 315 11.94 -16.04 14.71
CA LYS A 315 11.88 -17.04 15.78
C LYS A 315 11.90 -18.42 15.13
N PHE A 316 12.90 -19.24 15.45
CA PHE A 316 12.84 -20.66 15.15
C PHE A 316 11.62 -21.25 15.87
N LEU A 317 10.57 -21.53 15.12
CA LEU A 317 9.46 -22.34 15.60
C LEU A 317 9.94 -23.78 15.49
N SER A 318 10.36 -24.37 16.60
CA SER A 318 10.60 -25.82 16.63
C SER A 318 9.27 -26.50 16.31
N ALA A 319 9.18 -27.11 15.14
CA ALA A 319 8.06 -27.96 14.80
C ALA A 319 7.99 -29.09 15.84
N TYR A 320 6.93 -29.10 16.64
CA TYR A 320 6.47 -30.25 17.42
C TYR A 320 5.17 -30.73 16.80
#